data_AF-A0A645C5Z4-F1
#
_entry.id   AF-A0A645C5Z4-F1
#
_cell.length_a   1.000
_cell.length_b   1.000
_cell.length_c   1.000
_cell.angle_alpha   90.00
_cell.angle_beta   90.00
_cell.angle_gamma   90.00
#
_symmetry.space_group_name_H-M   'P 1'
#
loop_
_entity.id
_entity.type
_entity.pdbx_description
1 polymer ?
#
loop_
_entity_poly.entity_id
_entity_poly.type
_entity_poly.pdbx_seq_one_letter_code
_entity_poly.pdbx_strand_id
1 'polypeptide(L)' 'MPVLHTGRYDHIRKDRVEQAEKMEMAGEFALKILEAIHTESVRQQFEVMERAKK' A
#
# COMPACT_ATOMS: atom_id res chain seq x y z
N MET A 1 -14.91 6.97 6.78
CA MET A 1 -13.85 5.94 6.79
C MET A 1 -12.52 6.68 6.67
N PRO A 2 -11.54 6.49 7.58
CA PRO A 2 -10.28 7.22 7.51
C PRO A 2 -9.42 6.67 6.35
N VAL A 3 -8.68 7.56 5.67
CA VAL A 3 -7.82 7.18 4.52
C VAL A 3 -6.64 6.30 4.95
N LEU A 4 -6.02 6.63 6.08
CA LEU A 4 -4.88 5.90 6.59
C LEU A 4 -5.32 4.79 7.56
N HIS A 5 -4.88 3.57 7.23
CA HIS A 5 -5.11 2.37 8.03
C HIS A 5 -3.78 1.61 8.22
N THR A 6 -2.94 2.09 9.14
CA THR A 6 -1.58 1.58 9.35
C THR A 6 -1.53 0.08 9.63
N GLY A 7 -2.40 -0.43 10.51
CA GLY A 7 -2.44 -1.87 10.82
C GLY A 7 -2.82 -2.75 9.62
N ARG A 8 -3.72 -2.27 8.74
CA ARG A 8 -4.07 -2.99 7.50
C ARG A 8 -2.91 -2.96 6.51
N TYR A 9 -2.24 -1.82 6.38
CA TYR A 9 -1.08 -1.69 5.52
C TYR A 9 0.06 -2.61 5.97
N ASP A 10 0.35 -2.66 7.27
CA ASP A 10 1.37 -3.57 7.82
C ASP A 10 1.05 -5.04 7.54
N HIS A 11 -0.21 -5.45 7.67
CA HIS A 11 -0.64 -6.80 7.33
C HIS A 11 -0.44 -7.12 5.85
N ILE A 12 -0.91 -6.25 4.94
CA ILE A 12 -0.75 -6.42 3.49
C ILE A 12 0.73 -6.48 3.11
N ARG A 13 1.54 -5.60 3.67
CA ARG A 13 2.98 -5.55 3.39
C ARG A 13 3.66 -6.87 3.74
N LYS A 14 3.41 -7.41 4.94
CA LYS A 14 3.97 -8.70 5.38
C LYS A 14 3.51 -9.86 4.48
N ASP A 15 2.20 -9.98 4.27
CA ASP A 15 1.61 -11.05 3.45
C ASP A 15 2.15 -11.06 2.01
N ARG A 16 2.27 -9.88 1.39
CA ARG A 16 2.73 -9.76 0.00
C ARG A 16 4.24 -9.95 -0.16
N VAL A 17 5.04 -9.52 0.82
CA VAL A 17 6.49 -9.79 0.82
C VAL A 17 6.72 -11.30 0.98
N GLU A 18 6.02 -11.96 1.90
CA GLU A 18 6.12 -13.42 2.08
C GLU A 18 5.73 -14.18 0.80
N GLN A 19 4.67 -13.74 0.11
CA GLN A 19 4.27 -14.31 -1.18
C GLN A 19 5.34 -14.12 -2.26
N ALA A 20 5.95 -12.93 -2.33
CA ALA A 20 7.01 -12.65 -3.30
C ALA A 20 8.23 -13.56 -3.08
N GLU A 21 8.65 -13.75 -1.83
CA GLU A 21 9.77 -14.63 -1.49
C GLU A 21 9.48 -16.10 -1.87
N LYS A 22 8.24 -16.57 -1.68
CA LYS A 22 7.79 -17.91 -2.13
C LYS A 22 7.80 -18.06 -3.65
N MET A 23 7.77 -16.97 -4.39
CA MET A 23 7.85 -16.93 -5.85
C MET A 23 9.27 -16.64 -6.36
N GLU A 24 10.28 -16.83 -5.51
CA GLU A 24 11.70 -16.56 -5.82
C GLU A 24 11.99 -15.11 -6.20
N MET A 25 11.11 -14.17 -5.80
CA MET A 25 11.37 -12.75 -5.92
C MET A 25 12.06 -12.22 -4.66
N ALA A 26 12.93 -11.22 -4.82
CA ALA A 26 13.53 -10.53 -3.69
C ALA A 26 12.46 -9.78 -2.87
N GLY A 27 12.31 -10.11 -1.58
CA GLY A 27 11.33 -9.48 -0.69
C GLY A 27 11.50 -7.96 -0.59
N GLU A 28 12.74 -7.45 -0.57
CA GLU A 28 13.02 -6.01 -0.58
C GLU A 28 12.53 -5.30 -1.85
N PHE A 29 12.58 -5.98 -3.00
CA PHE A 29 12.08 -5.44 -4.25
C PHE A 29 10.54 -5.33 -4.20
N ALA A 30 9.87 -6.37 -3.70
CA ALA A 30 8.42 -6.36 -3.50
C ALA A 30 8.00 -5.27 -2.50
N LEU A 31 8.75 -5.08 -1.42
CA LEU A 31 8.51 -4.04 -0.42
C LEU A 31 8.53 -2.64 -1.03
N LYS A 32 9.56 -2.31 -1.83
CA LYS A 32 9.66 -1.00 -2.50
C LYS A 32 8.49 -0.72 -3.44
N ILE A 33 8.03 -1.74 -4.16
CA ILE A 33 6.85 -1.61 -5.04
C ILE A 33 5.59 -1.33 -4.20
N LEU A 34 5.38 -2.08 -3.12
CA LEU A 34 4.20 -1.92 -2.26
C LEU A 34 4.16 -0.54 -1.59
N GLU A 35 5.31 -0.02 -1.16
CA GLU A 35 5.42 1.33 -0.61
C GLU A 35 5.04 2.40 -1.63
N ALA A 36 5.57 2.32 -2.86
CA ALA A 36 5.22 3.25 -3.92
C ALA A 36 3.71 3.23 -4.26
N ILE A 37 3.12 2.04 -4.37
CA ILE A 37 1.68 1.87 -4.61
C ILE A 37 0.86 2.44 -3.45
N HIS A 38 1.25 2.17 -2.21
CA HIS A 38 0.53 2.66 -1.03
C HIS A 38 0.53 4.18 -0.97
N THR A 39 1.68 4.82 -1.17
CA THR A 39 1.81 6.28 -1.16
C THR A 39 0.91 6.91 -2.22
N GLU A 40 0.93 6.41 -3.46
CA GLU A 40 0.09 6.95 -4.53
C GLU A 40 -1.40 6.69 -4.28
N SER A 41 -1.76 5.50 -3.79
CA SER A 41 -3.14 5.17 -3.44
C SER A 41 -3.71 6.10 -2.37
N VAL A 42 -2.94 6.41 -1.33
CA VAL A 42 -3.32 7.37 -0.28
C VAL A 42 -3.50 8.77 -0.86
N ARG A 43 -2.57 9.22 -1.70
CA ARG A 43 -2.64 10.53 -2.36
C ARG A 43 -3.92 10.69 -3.18
N GLN A 44 -4.27 9.68 -3.99
CA GLN A 44 -5.49 9.64 -4.79
C GLN A 44 -6.75 9.64 -3.94
N GLN A 45 -6.76 8.91 -2.82
CA GLN A 45 -7.90 8.90 -1.90
C GLN A 45 -8.15 10.29 -1.30
N PHE A 46 -7.09 11.01 -0.92
CA PHE A 46 -7.22 12.41 -0.48
C PHE A 46 -7.76 13.30 -1.60
N GLU A 47 -7.27 13.18 -2.84
CA GLU A 47 -7.82 13.94 -3.96
C GLU A 47 -9.31 13.70 -4.18
N VAL A 48 -9.76 12.44 -4.13
CA VAL A 48 -11.18 12.09 -4.28
C VAL A 48 -12.00 12.69 -3.16
N MET A 49 -11.51 12.61 -1.91
CA MET A 49 -12.19 13.21 -0.76
C MET A 49 -12.30 14.73 -0.87
N GLU A 50 -11.24 15.41 -1.32
CA GLU A 50 -11.27 16.86 -1.55
C GLU A 50 -12.21 17.27 -2.68
N ARG A 51 -12.26 16.49 -3.77
CA ARG A 51 -13.21 16.72 -4.87
C ARG A 51 -14.66 16.53 -4.42
N ALA A 52 -14.93 15.55 -3.56
CA ALA A 52 -16.29 15.28 -3.05
C ALA A 52 -16.81 16.33 -2.05
N LYS A 53 -15.95 17.20 -1.51
CA LYS A 53 -16.35 18.31 -0.63
C LYS A 53 -16.82 19.55 -1.39
N LYS A 54 -16.49 19.67 -2.67
CA LYS A 54 -16.87 20.79 -3.54
C LYS A 54 -18.24 20.56 -4.16
#